data_AF-A0A5N6UJN0-F1
#
_entry.id   AF-A0A5N6UJN0-F1
#
_cell.length_a   1.000
_cell.length_b   1.000
_cell.length_c   1.000
_cell.angle_alpha   90.00
_cell.angle_beta   90.00
_cell.angle_gamma   90.00
#
_symmetry.space_group_name_H-M   'P 1'
#
loop_
_entity.id
_entity.type
_entity.pdbx_description
1 polymer ?
#
loop_
_entity_poly.entity_id
_entity_poly.type
_entity_poly.pdbx_seq_one_letter_code
_entity_poly.pdbx_strand_id
1 'polypeptide(L)'
;MESLFTAVQTLLRETLKAPRLKPTHSNDKQTPNRRLHPTSVSSEIHLAPFEELPPAYEPSTWWLDGHCPAHPHFDNADRIRLRTKEVKRPLFQYILEGCRILLERAGNNSLLLSFDQHETLWSAAISVQKFGVVYLATRSECRDEFLPAVESNLDLFNEIVAFLSHDNNAIRAINYGVHRLVNSNTFTVDYQTKLVPPTAISSIGPNHIAVREKDFEEDSTAMLDKSSAIWDLHDFAHLTAASLCPEMYGSKYFTHLIKLPSKLTALIRSPKMKTADPTPRCSDGAVFSELLTVLFTSEIEAVQRAEKKHTYVSLVDTLAEDVADYLMGKCELQHLTTGVMLKAKKPISAVQLATLVQNKAYELTASEIEQRVMTRGGPVGDSRDELDSRSPLERIRFLAHCRRWLYFEVRNTTKHRAHKLAYKKVAERMLAQGDDGSITNDDRVLLKHVLDHIRYEGWDSKGVVNLWQTIIDMNTESQAATL
;
A
#
# COMPACT_ATOMS: atom_id res chain seq x y z
N MET A 1 43.59 4.27 35.09
CA MET A 1 42.37 3.87 34.35
C MET A 1 41.23 3.43 35.29
N GLU A 2 41.06 4.06 36.46
CA GLU A 2 39.88 3.85 37.35
C GLU A 2 39.06 5.14 37.59
N SER A 3 39.49 6.30 37.08
CA SER A 3 38.81 7.58 37.37
C SER A 3 37.74 7.97 36.32
N LEU A 4 37.82 7.45 35.09
CA LEU A 4 36.85 7.76 34.04
C LEU A 4 35.56 6.94 34.17
N PHE A 5 35.66 5.69 34.62
CA PHE A 5 34.51 4.80 34.80
C PHE A 5 33.60 5.27 35.93
N THR A 6 34.19 5.78 37.01
CA THR A 6 33.48 6.33 38.18
C THR A 6 32.78 7.66 37.84
N ALA A 7 33.37 8.48 36.98
CA ALA A 7 32.75 9.72 36.51
C ALA A 7 31.52 9.46 35.62
N VAL A 8 31.58 8.45 34.74
CA VAL A 8 30.45 8.06 33.87
C VAL A 8 29.30 7.44 34.68
N GLN A 9 29.60 6.61 35.69
CA GLN A 9 28.56 6.04 36.56
C GLN A 9 27.88 7.09 37.46
N THR A 10 28.60 8.15 37.85
CA THR A 10 28.05 9.24 38.66
C THR A 10 27.11 10.12 37.82
N LEU A 11 27.50 10.42 36.57
CA LEU A 11 26.68 11.19 35.64
C LEU A 11 25.35 10.47 35.27
N LEU A 12 25.40 9.13 35.11
CA LEU A 12 24.22 8.31 34.87
C LEU A 12 23.28 8.22 36.10
N ARG A 13 23.81 8.25 37.32
CA ARG A 13 22.99 8.25 38.55
C ARG A 13 22.31 9.58 38.81
N GLU A 14 22.90 10.70 38.40
CA GLU A 14 22.31 12.02 38.60
C GLU A 14 21.25 12.37 37.53
N THR A 15 21.42 11.91 36.29
CA THR A 15 20.40 12.08 35.23
C THR A 15 19.16 11.21 35.41
N LEU A 16 19.25 10.10 36.16
CA LEU A 16 18.12 9.23 36.49
C LEU A 16 17.35 9.65 37.76
N LYS A 17 17.72 10.76 38.41
CA LYS A 17 17.03 11.35 39.57
C LYS A 17 16.31 12.65 39.21
N ALA A 18 15.45 12.63 38.20
CA ALA A 18 14.38 13.63 38.10
C ALA A 18 13.16 13.17 38.96
N PRO A 19 12.44 14.09 39.64
CA PRO A 19 11.44 13.71 40.63
C PRO A 19 10.22 13.05 39.99
N ARG A 20 9.75 11.94 40.57
CA ARG A 20 8.39 11.42 40.32
C ARG A 20 7.38 12.46 40.82
N LEU A 21 6.83 13.24 39.91
CA LEU A 21 5.62 14.02 40.17
C LEU A 21 4.47 13.05 40.42
N LYS A 22 3.99 13.03 41.67
CA LYS A 22 2.73 12.37 42.04
C LYS A 22 1.59 12.99 41.23
N PRO A 23 0.63 12.20 40.72
CA PRO A 23 -0.58 12.77 40.14
C PRO A 23 -1.41 13.37 41.27
N THR A 24 -1.49 14.69 41.30
CA THR A 24 -2.49 15.43 42.08
C THR A 24 -3.85 15.18 41.45
N HIS A 25 -4.75 14.53 42.19
CA HIS A 25 -6.18 14.53 41.89
C HIS A 25 -6.68 15.99 41.97
N SER A 26 -6.84 16.64 40.82
CA SER A 26 -7.73 17.80 40.68
C SER A 26 -9.09 17.31 40.23
N ASN A 27 -10.01 17.19 41.18
CA ASN A 27 -11.44 17.22 40.91
C ASN A 27 -11.79 18.60 40.37
N ASP A 28 -11.67 18.79 39.06
CA ASP A 28 -12.32 19.91 38.38
C ASP A 28 -12.99 19.39 37.12
N LYS A 29 -14.31 19.37 37.18
CA LYS A 29 -15.20 19.22 36.04
C LYS A 29 -15.01 20.43 35.13
N GLN A 30 -14.03 20.39 34.24
CA GLN A 30 -14.02 21.21 33.05
C GLN A 30 -14.35 20.32 31.86
N THR A 31 -15.60 20.42 31.41
CA THR A 31 -16.02 20.05 30.07
C THR A 31 -14.99 20.54 29.06
N PRO A 32 -14.37 19.67 28.26
CA PRO A 32 -13.57 20.14 27.16
C PRO A 32 -14.56 20.72 26.15
N ASN A 33 -14.60 22.05 26.07
CA ASN A 33 -15.01 22.73 24.86
C ASN A 33 -14.03 22.30 23.77
N ARG A 34 -14.31 21.14 23.16
CA ARG A 34 -13.86 20.79 21.81
C ARG A 34 -14.36 21.93 20.94
N ARG A 35 -13.50 22.92 20.67
CA ARG A 35 -13.68 23.73 19.48
C ARG A 35 -13.68 22.73 18.33
N LEU A 36 -14.86 22.50 17.75
CA LEU A 36 -15.01 21.82 16.48
C LEU A 36 -14.07 22.52 15.50
N HIS A 37 -13.01 21.83 15.09
CA HIS A 37 -12.20 22.29 13.96
C HIS A 37 -13.14 22.36 12.74
N PRO A 38 -13.19 23.51 12.04
CA PRO A 38 -14.18 23.74 11.01
C PRO A 38 -13.74 23.04 9.72
N THR A 39 -13.90 21.70 9.63
CA THR A 39 -13.91 20.90 8.37
C THR A 39 -13.91 19.38 8.60
N SER A 40 -14.36 18.85 9.75
CA SER A 40 -14.74 17.44 9.76
C SER A 40 -16.01 17.27 8.93
N VAL A 41 -15.93 16.61 7.78
CA VAL A 41 -17.10 15.99 7.16
C VAL A 41 -17.75 15.15 8.26
N SER A 42 -19.01 15.43 8.60
CA SER A 42 -19.74 14.65 9.61
C SER A 42 -19.56 13.18 9.30
N SER A 43 -19.36 12.33 10.32
CA SER A 43 -19.22 10.88 10.16
C SER A 43 -20.43 10.22 9.47
N GLU A 44 -21.52 10.97 9.27
CA GLU A 44 -22.75 10.58 8.58
C GLU A 44 -22.75 10.86 7.07
N ILE A 45 -21.78 11.60 6.52
CA ILE A 45 -21.73 11.87 5.09
C ILE A 45 -21.02 10.71 4.38
N HIS A 46 -21.80 9.93 3.66
CA HIS A 46 -21.32 8.85 2.82
C HIS A 46 -21.18 9.36 1.38
N LEU A 47 -19.93 9.59 0.93
CA LEU A 47 -19.63 10.06 -0.41
C LEU A 47 -19.95 8.99 -1.47
N ALA A 48 -20.47 9.44 -2.60
CA ALA A 48 -20.57 8.63 -3.80
C ALA A 48 -19.18 8.40 -4.43
N PRO A 49 -18.96 7.28 -5.14
CA PRO A 49 -17.75 7.08 -5.92
C PRO A 49 -17.49 8.25 -6.87
N PHE A 50 -16.25 8.74 -6.86
CA PHE A 50 -15.77 9.87 -7.66
C PHE A 50 -16.37 11.24 -7.31
N GLU A 51 -17.09 11.36 -6.20
CA GLU A 51 -17.60 12.65 -5.73
C GLU A 51 -16.45 13.59 -5.33
N GLU A 52 -16.53 14.85 -5.76
CA GLU A 52 -15.54 15.87 -5.45
C GLU A 52 -15.77 16.42 -4.04
N LEU A 53 -14.73 16.40 -3.21
CA LEU A 53 -14.77 17.00 -1.88
C LEU A 53 -14.72 18.53 -1.95
N PRO A 54 -15.31 19.24 -0.97
CA PRO A 54 -15.38 20.70 -0.98
C PRO A 54 -13.98 21.34 -0.97
N PRO A 55 -13.82 22.58 -1.48
CA PRO A 55 -12.51 23.25 -1.56
C PRO A 55 -11.75 23.37 -0.24
N ALA A 56 -12.47 23.43 0.88
CA ALA A 56 -11.93 23.50 2.24
C ALA A 56 -11.39 22.14 2.75
N TYR A 57 -11.64 21.05 2.02
CA TYR A 57 -11.06 19.74 2.30
C TYR A 57 -9.59 19.73 1.88
N GLU A 58 -8.73 19.19 2.75
CA GLU A 58 -7.28 19.21 2.57
C GLU A 58 -6.74 17.78 2.38
N PRO A 59 -6.52 17.34 1.12
CA PRO A 59 -6.06 15.98 0.81
C PRO A 59 -4.69 15.60 1.38
N SER A 60 -3.89 16.54 1.91
CA SER A 60 -2.61 16.22 2.56
C SER A 60 -2.78 15.69 3.99
N THR A 61 -3.91 15.97 4.63
CA THR A 61 -4.20 15.58 6.02
C THR A 61 -5.40 14.66 6.11
N TRP A 62 -6.38 14.84 5.24
CA TRP A 62 -7.60 14.06 5.23
C TRP A 62 -7.65 13.06 4.06
N TRP A 63 -8.50 12.04 4.19
CA TRP A 63 -8.59 10.88 3.28
C TRP A 63 -9.63 11.12 2.19
N LEU A 64 -9.32 10.89 0.92
CA LEU A 64 -10.15 11.34 -0.22
C LEU A 64 -11.55 10.72 -0.34
N ASP A 65 -11.89 9.75 0.50
CA ASP A 65 -13.23 9.18 0.64
C ASP A 65 -14.02 9.76 1.83
N GLY A 66 -13.45 10.73 2.55
CA GLY A 66 -14.05 11.38 3.71
C GLY A 66 -13.80 10.66 5.04
N HIS A 67 -13.22 9.46 5.04
CA HIS A 67 -13.16 8.60 6.23
C HIS A 67 -11.73 8.16 6.54
N CYS A 68 -11.31 8.30 7.79
CA CYS A 68 -10.02 7.74 8.22
C CYS A 68 -10.13 6.20 8.28
N PRO A 69 -9.29 5.45 7.56
CA PRO A 69 -9.26 4.00 7.68
C PRO A 69 -8.97 3.58 9.13
N ALA A 70 -9.66 2.53 9.60
CA ALA A 70 -9.48 1.98 10.94
C ALA A 70 -8.20 1.14 11.07
N HIS A 71 -7.08 1.72 10.65
CA HIS A 71 -5.74 1.16 10.74
C HIS A 71 -4.98 1.95 11.82
N PRO A 72 -4.34 1.28 12.80
CA PRO A 72 -3.49 1.95 13.76
C PRO A 72 -2.49 2.92 13.11
N HIS A 73 -2.41 4.14 13.66
CA HIS A 73 -1.61 5.28 13.20
C HIS A 73 -2.08 6.01 11.93
N PHE A 74 -3.16 5.59 11.27
CA PHE A 74 -3.64 6.23 10.04
C PHE A 74 -4.37 7.57 10.28
N ASP A 75 -4.69 7.85 11.53
CA ASP A 75 -5.20 9.11 12.05
C ASP A 75 -4.11 10.19 12.24
N ASN A 76 -2.83 9.81 12.19
CA ASN A 76 -1.70 10.71 12.39
C ASN A 76 -1.03 11.11 11.07
N ALA A 77 -1.57 12.15 10.43
CA ALA A 77 -1.08 12.67 9.14
C ALA A 77 0.38 13.11 9.18
N ASP A 78 0.85 13.70 10.29
CA ASP A 78 2.23 14.18 10.42
C ASP A 78 3.23 13.01 10.42
N ARG A 79 2.89 11.93 11.12
CA ARG A 79 3.70 10.71 11.15
C ARG A 79 3.76 10.05 9.78
N ILE A 80 2.64 9.99 9.06
CA ILE A 80 2.61 9.48 7.68
C ILE A 80 3.50 10.34 6.78
N ARG A 81 3.33 11.68 6.82
CA ARG A 81 4.11 12.61 6.01
C ARG A 81 5.61 12.48 6.26
N LEU A 82 6.02 12.29 7.52
CA LEU A 82 7.40 12.02 7.88
C LEU A 82 7.92 10.75 7.19
N ARG A 83 7.21 9.63 7.31
CA ARG A 83 7.62 8.35 6.69
C ARG A 83 7.64 8.43 5.16
N THR A 84 6.65 9.08 4.55
CA THR A 84 6.65 9.30 3.09
C THR A 84 7.92 10.05 2.67
N LYS A 85 8.30 11.13 3.37
CA LYS A 85 9.50 11.91 3.03
C LYS A 85 10.78 11.10 3.21
N GLU A 86 10.88 10.31 4.27
CA GLU A 86 12.03 9.42 4.51
C GLU A 86 12.22 8.39 3.39
N VAL A 87 11.12 7.89 2.80
CA VAL A 87 11.14 6.95 1.68
C VAL A 87 11.41 7.64 0.34
N LYS A 88 10.69 8.72 0.03
CA LYS A 88 10.75 9.37 -1.30
C LYS A 88 12.03 10.17 -1.51
N ARG A 89 12.59 10.80 -0.48
CA ARG A 89 13.78 11.66 -0.64
C ARG A 89 14.99 10.89 -1.18
N PRO A 90 15.41 9.75 -0.60
CA PRO A 90 16.52 8.96 -1.17
C PRO A 90 16.22 8.44 -2.57
N LEU A 91 14.97 8.03 -2.84
CA LEU A 91 14.56 7.59 -4.17
C LEU A 91 14.78 8.71 -5.20
N PHE A 92 14.26 9.92 -4.95
CA PHE A 92 14.44 11.04 -5.87
C PHE A 92 15.89 11.44 -6.05
N GLN A 93 16.69 11.41 -4.98
CA GLN A 93 18.12 11.68 -5.08
C GLN A 93 18.79 10.78 -6.15
N TYR A 94 18.50 9.48 -6.13
CA TYR A 94 19.07 8.55 -7.11
C TYR A 94 18.42 8.63 -8.49
N ILE A 95 17.13 8.97 -8.60
CA ILE A 95 16.51 9.23 -9.92
C ILE A 95 17.15 10.45 -10.59
N LEU A 96 17.40 11.50 -9.80
CA LEU A 96 18.08 12.71 -10.26
C LEU A 96 19.53 12.42 -10.69
N GLU A 97 20.26 11.60 -9.94
CA GLU A 97 21.57 11.08 -10.36
C GLU A 97 21.50 10.40 -11.73
N GLY A 98 20.50 9.54 -11.95
CA GLY A 98 20.27 8.90 -13.26
C GLY A 98 19.97 9.89 -14.39
N CYS A 99 19.17 10.93 -14.12
CA CYS A 99 18.89 12.00 -15.08
C CYS A 99 20.16 12.74 -15.49
N ARG A 100 21.04 13.05 -14.52
CA ARG A 100 22.33 13.70 -14.78
C ARG A 100 23.20 12.88 -15.72
N ILE A 101 23.32 11.58 -15.46
CA ILE A 101 24.09 10.66 -16.33
C ILE A 101 23.52 10.63 -17.75
N LEU A 102 22.19 10.60 -17.91
CA LEU A 102 21.55 10.63 -19.22
C LEU A 102 21.80 11.95 -19.97
N LEU A 103 21.79 13.08 -19.26
CA LEU A 103 22.12 14.39 -19.83
C LEU A 103 23.57 14.45 -20.30
N GLU A 104 24.51 13.92 -19.51
CA GLU A 104 25.92 13.82 -19.87
C GLU A 104 26.11 12.95 -21.13
N ARG A 105 25.44 11.78 -21.20
CA ARG A 105 25.45 10.91 -22.39
C ARG A 105 24.88 11.59 -23.63
N ALA A 106 23.88 12.46 -23.46
CA ALA A 106 23.27 13.23 -24.55
C ALA A 106 24.05 14.49 -24.93
N GLY A 107 25.10 14.87 -24.17
CA GLY A 107 25.84 16.11 -24.38
C GLY A 107 25.03 17.37 -24.13
N ASN A 108 23.96 17.30 -23.33
CA ASN A 108 23.05 18.44 -23.10
C ASN A 108 23.54 19.34 -21.96
N ASN A 109 24.59 20.12 -22.24
CA ASN A 109 25.23 21.02 -21.28
C ASN A 109 24.27 22.09 -20.73
N SER A 110 23.27 22.52 -21.51
CA SER A 110 22.34 23.56 -21.06
C SER A 110 21.46 23.08 -19.91
N LEU A 111 20.91 21.86 -20.01
CA LEU A 111 20.11 21.27 -18.95
C LEU A 111 20.95 20.78 -17.76
N LEU A 112 22.23 20.46 -17.96
CA LEU A 112 23.13 20.13 -16.85
C LEU A 112 23.35 21.32 -15.92
N LEU A 113 23.47 22.54 -16.46
CA LEU A 113 23.65 23.75 -15.66
C LEU A 113 22.42 24.09 -14.79
N SER A 114 21.21 23.84 -15.31
CA SER A 114 19.96 24.08 -14.58
C SER A 114 19.67 23.02 -13.52
N PHE A 115 20.28 21.84 -13.65
CA PHE A 115 20.05 20.69 -12.79
C PHE A 115 20.33 20.98 -11.31
N ASP A 116 21.45 21.63 -11.00
CA ASP A 116 21.86 21.92 -9.63
C ASP A 116 21.08 23.10 -9.00
N GLN A 117 20.35 23.89 -9.79
CA GLN A 117 19.66 25.10 -9.35
C GLN A 117 18.14 24.89 -9.18
N HIS A 118 17.56 23.89 -9.86
CA HIS A 118 16.12 23.70 -9.97
C HIS A 118 15.67 22.26 -9.63
N GLU A 119 16.16 21.70 -8.52
CA GLU A 119 15.83 20.33 -8.09
C GLU A 119 14.32 20.06 -8.00
N THR A 120 13.54 21.00 -7.44
CA THR A 120 12.08 20.87 -7.35
C THR A 120 11.42 20.80 -8.72
N LEU A 121 11.95 21.52 -9.71
CA LEU A 121 11.42 21.52 -11.08
C LEU A 121 11.67 20.18 -11.77
N TRP A 122 12.88 19.63 -11.61
CA TRP A 122 13.21 18.28 -12.07
C TRP A 122 12.36 17.22 -11.39
N SER A 123 12.22 17.30 -10.06
CA SER A 123 11.37 16.39 -9.29
C SER A 123 9.92 16.45 -9.74
N ALA A 124 9.38 17.66 -10.00
CA ALA A 124 8.05 17.84 -10.55
C ALA A 124 7.90 17.16 -11.92
N ALA A 125 8.84 17.42 -12.84
CA ALA A 125 8.81 16.91 -14.20
C ALA A 125 8.92 15.38 -14.26
N ILE A 126 9.73 14.77 -13.40
CA ILE A 126 9.86 13.32 -13.23
C ILE A 126 8.58 12.73 -12.62
N SER A 127 8.04 13.37 -11.56
CA SER A 127 6.95 12.83 -10.76
C SER A 127 5.64 12.61 -11.53
N VAL A 128 5.41 13.42 -12.57
CA VAL A 128 4.22 13.33 -13.42
C VAL A 128 4.41 12.49 -14.68
N GLN A 129 5.56 11.83 -14.82
CA GLN A 129 5.76 10.81 -15.83
C GLN A 129 5.12 9.50 -15.38
N LYS A 130 4.48 8.83 -16.33
CA LYS A 130 3.86 7.53 -16.08
C LYS A 130 4.94 6.46 -16.08
N PHE A 131 5.05 5.72 -14.98
CA PHE A 131 5.92 4.57 -14.85
C PHE A 131 5.06 3.33 -14.60
N GLY A 132 4.89 2.52 -15.66
CA GLY A 132 3.92 1.42 -15.65
C GLY A 132 2.49 1.95 -15.48
N VAL A 133 1.92 1.77 -14.29
CA VAL A 133 0.56 2.23 -13.92
C VAL A 133 0.56 3.25 -12.78
N VAL A 134 1.69 3.89 -12.51
CA VAL A 134 1.88 4.78 -11.36
C VAL A 134 2.51 6.10 -11.81
N TYR A 135 2.12 7.18 -11.13
CA TYR A 135 2.80 8.48 -11.14
C TYR A 135 3.36 8.72 -9.74
N LEU A 136 4.63 9.11 -9.62
CA LEU A 136 5.23 9.40 -8.31
C LEU A 136 4.66 10.66 -7.65
N ALA A 137 3.95 11.51 -8.41
CA ALA A 137 3.31 12.71 -7.90
C ALA A 137 2.14 12.40 -6.96
N THR A 138 2.01 13.19 -5.90
CA THR A 138 0.81 13.26 -5.06
C THR A 138 0.09 14.60 -5.25
N ARG A 139 -1.18 14.66 -4.85
CA ARG A 139 -1.97 15.91 -4.87
C ARG A 139 -1.33 17.02 -4.04
N SER A 140 -0.80 16.68 -2.86
CA SER A 140 -0.13 17.65 -1.98
C SER A 140 1.16 18.18 -2.57
N GLU A 141 2.01 17.32 -3.13
CA GLU A 141 3.25 17.79 -3.79
C GLU A 141 2.92 18.65 -5.01
N CYS A 142 1.93 18.26 -5.81
CA CYS A 142 1.47 19.05 -6.95
C CYS A 142 1.00 20.45 -6.53
N ARG A 143 0.21 20.55 -5.45
CA ARG A 143 -0.35 21.82 -4.98
C ARG A 143 0.68 22.70 -4.28
N ASP A 144 1.43 22.12 -3.35
CA ASP A 144 2.21 22.89 -2.37
C ASP A 144 3.63 23.18 -2.87
N GLU A 145 4.18 22.33 -3.74
CA GLU A 145 5.59 22.39 -4.16
C GLU A 145 5.75 22.53 -5.68
N PHE A 146 5.10 21.68 -6.47
CA PHE A 146 5.38 21.59 -7.91
C PHE A 146 4.71 22.69 -8.72
N LEU A 147 3.42 22.96 -8.53
CA LEU A 147 2.71 23.96 -9.32
C LEU A 147 3.34 25.36 -9.21
N PRO A 148 3.65 25.89 -8.01
CA PRO A 148 4.33 27.18 -7.89
C PRO A 148 5.70 27.23 -8.58
N ALA A 149 6.49 26.15 -8.45
CA ALA A 149 7.82 26.06 -9.05
C ALA A 149 7.76 26.05 -10.59
N VAL A 150 6.79 25.30 -11.15
CA VAL A 150 6.58 25.17 -12.59
C VAL A 150 6.05 26.46 -13.20
N GLU A 151 5.08 27.11 -12.57
CA GLU A 151 4.52 28.37 -13.08
C GLU A 151 5.58 29.50 -13.11
N SER A 152 6.54 29.45 -12.19
CA SER A 152 7.65 30.41 -12.15
C SER A 152 8.77 30.13 -13.17
N ASN A 153 8.81 28.92 -13.76
CA ASN A 153 9.91 28.46 -14.63
C ASN A 153 9.40 27.61 -15.81
N LEU A 154 8.33 28.06 -16.46
CA LEU A 154 7.58 27.23 -17.43
C LEU A 154 8.41 26.78 -18.64
N ASP A 155 9.24 27.66 -19.21
CA ASP A 155 10.05 27.32 -20.39
C ASP A 155 11.06 26.22 -20.06
N LEU A 156 11.79 26.37 -18.96
CA LEU A 156 12.72 25.36 -18.47
C LEU A 156 12.01 24.04 -18.14
N PHE A 157 10.81 24.09 -17.55
CA PHE A 157 10.02 22.88 -17.30
C PHE A 157 9.70 22.13 -18.59
N ASN A 158 9.29 22.85 -19.65
CA ASN A 158 9.00 22.26 -20.95
C ASN A 158 10.24 21.63 -21.59
N GLU A 159 11.41 22.26 -21.46
CA GLU A 159 12.68 21.70 -21.91
C GLU A 159 13.04 20.40 -21.17
N ILE A 160 12.89 20.39 -19.84
CA ILE A 160 13.09 19.19 -19.01
C ILE A 160 12.13 18.07 -19.44
N VAL A 161 10.85 18.39 -19.62
CA VAL A 161 9.83 17.42 -20.06
C VAL A 161 10.16 16.84 -21.43
N ALA A 162 10.60 17.67 -22.37
CA ALA A 162 11.01 17.20 -23.70
C ALA A 162 12.19 16.22 -23.61
N PHE A 163 13.19 16.52 -22.77
CA PHE A 163 14.30 15.62 -22.50
C PHE A 163 13.85 14.30 -21.86
N LEU A 164 12.99 14.35 -20.84
CA LEU A 164 12.50 13.17 -20.13
C LEU A 164 11.63 12.26 -21.01
N SER A 165 10.92 12.85 -21.98
CA SER A 165 10.07 12.11 -22.94
C SER A 165 10.89 11.49 -24.07
N HIS A 166 12.06 12.05 -24.38
CA HIS A 166 12.95 11.50 -25.40
C HIS A 166 13.48 10.13 -24.96
N ASP A 167 13.33 9.12 -25.82
CA ASP A 167 13.81 7.75 -25.58
C ASP A 167 13.44 7.18 -24.20
N ASN A 168 12.27 7.56 -23.67
CA ASN A 168 11.79 7.18 -22.34
C ASN A 168 12.80 7.45 -21.20
N ASN A 169 13.56 8.56 -21.28
CA ASN A 169 14.54 8.95 -20.28
C ASN A 169 14.00 8.99 -18.84
N ALA A 170 12.73 9.37 -18.65
CA ALA A 170 12.09 9.29 -17.34
C ALA A 170 12.06 7.86 -16.77
N ILE A 171 11.65 6.88 -17.59
CA ILE A 171 11.57 5.47 -17.17
C ILE A 171 12.98 4.94 -16.88
N ARG A 172 13.94 5.26 -17.73
CA ARG A 172 15.35 4.86 -17.57
C ARG A 172 15.94 5.41 -16.27
N ALA A 173 15.70 6.69 -15.97
CA ALA A 173 16.13 7.32 -14.73
C ALA A 173 15.45 6.73 -13.49
N ILE A 174 14.15 6.41 -13.56
CA ILE A 174 13.44 5.74 -12.47
C ILE A 174 13.97 4.32 -12.25
N ASN A 175 14.21 3.56 -13.32
CA ASN A 175 14.81 2.23 -13.24
C ASN A 175 16.17 2.28 -12.54
N TYR A 176 17.02 3.23 -12.92
CA TYR A 176 18.29 3.52 -12.26
C TYR A 176 18.10 3.87 -10.79
N GLY A 177 17.21 4.81 -10.49
CA GLY A 177 17.02 5.32 -9.13
C GLY A 177 16.59 4.24 -8.15
N VAL A 178 15.66 3.36 -8.52
CA VAL A 178 15.23 2.24 -7.68
C VAL A 178 16.36 1.23 -7.49
N HIS A 179 17.04 0.84 -8.57
CA HIS A 179 18.15 -0.12 -8.50
C HIS A 179 19.31 0.41 -7.63
N ARG A 180 19.68 1.67 -7.85
CA ARG A 180 20.73 2.36 -7.09
C ARG A 180 20.39 2.50 -5.62
N LEU A 181 19.12 2.79 -5.30
CA LEU A 181 18.64 2.90 -3.93
C LEU A 181 18.76 1.58 -3.16
N VAL A 182 18.41 0.46 -3.79
CA VAL A 182 18.53 -0.87 -3.18
C VAL A 182 19.99 -1.26 -2.97
N ASN A 183 20.86 -0.95 -3.95
CA ASN A 183 22.29 -1.25 -3.88
C ASN A 183 23.12 -0.20 -3.11
N SER A 184 22.48 0.75 -2.43
CA SER A 184 23.17 1.73 -1.59
C SER A 184 23.17 1.31 -0.11
N ASN A 185 23.80 2.12 0.74
CA ASN A 185 23.76 1.95 2.19
C ASN A 185 22.49 2.55 2.84
N THR A 186 21.49 2.95 2.05
CA THR A 186 20.23 3.52 2.57
C THR A 186 19.38 2.45 3.24
N PHE A 187 19.41 1.22 2.72
CA PHE A 187 18.61 0.11 3.24
C PHE A 187 19.47 -0.99 3.87
N THR A 188 18.91 -1.62 4.89
CA THR A 188 19.24 -3.00 5.23
C THR A 188 18.51 -3.90 4.25
N VAL A 189 19.25 -4.76 3.54
CA VAL A 189 18.71 -5.60 2.46
C VAL A 189 18.87 -7.07 2.81
N ASP A 190 17.75 -7.77 2.93
CA ASP A 190 17.70 -9.22 3.08
C ASP A 190 17.55 -9.86 1.68
N TYR A 191 18.57 -10.59 1.24
CA TYR A 191 18.48 -11.33 -0.01
C TYR A 191 17.67 -12.62 0.17
N GLN A 192 16.49 -12.67 -0.46
CA GLN A 192 15.53 -13.76 -0.35
C GLN A 192 15.12 -14.26 -1.73
N THR A 193 15.36 -15.55 -1.99
CA THR A 193 15.01 -16.17 -3.28
C THR A 193 13.63 -16.82 -3.27
N LYS A 194 13.11 -17.17 -2.09
CA LYS A 194 11.81 -17.81 -1.90
C LYS A 194 10.77 -16.75 -1.53
N LEU A 195 9.65 -16.73 -2.26
CA LEU A 195 8.43 -15.93 -2.03
C LEU A 195 8.47 -14.42 -2.37
N VAL A 196 9.63 -13.76 -2.45
CA VAL A 196 9.70 -12.43 -3.09
C VAL A 196 9.44 -12.61 -4.59
N PRO A 197 8.52 -11.89 -5.25
CA PRO A 197 8.35 -11.92 -6.70
C PRO A 197 9.58 -11.38 -7.47
N PRO A 198 9.76 -11.68 -8.77
CA PRO A 198 10.76 -10.98 -9.57
C PRO A 198 10.47 -9.48 -9.59
N THR A 199 11.52 -8.67 -9.57
CA THR A 199 11.49 -7.20 -9.69
C THR A 199 10.61 -6.48 -8.67
N ALA A 200 10.37 -7.14 -7.53
CA ALA A 200 9.57 -6.63 -6.42
C ALA A 200 10.43 -6.43 -5.16
N ILE A 201 10.03 -5.47 -4.35
CA ILE A 201 10.64 -5.12 -3.07
C ILE A 201 9.63 -5.44 -1.96
N SER A 202 9.97 -6.40 -1.10
CA SER A 202 9.14 -6.75 0.05
C SER A 202 9.57 -5.94 1.27
N SER A 203 8.71 -5.02 1.72
CA SER A 203 9.01 -4.12 2.84
C SER A 203 8.84 -4.78 4.20
N ILE A 204 9.86 -4.70 5.05
CA ILE A 204 9.91 -5.32 6.39
C ILE A 204 9.65 -4.29 7.48
N GLY A 205 10.30 -3.13 7.37
CA GLY A 205 10.21 -2.04 8.33
C GLY A 205 10.98 -0.80 7.86
N PRO A 206 11.23 0.18 8.74
CA PRO A 206 12.00 1.38 8.41
C PRO A 206 13.35 1.01 7.80
N ASN A 207 13.56 1.42 6.55
CA ASN A 207 14.79 1.16 5.80
C ASN A 207 15.22 -0.32 5.77
N HIS A 208 14.29 -1.27 5.91
CA HIS A 208 14.58 -2.70 5.88
C HIS A 208 13.68 -3.38 4.86
N ILE A 209 14.29 -3.99 3.85
CA ILE A 209 13.61 -4.62 2.72
C ILE A 209 14.16 -6.01 2.45
N ALA A 210 13.36 -6.84 1.78
CA ALA A 210 13.80 -8.08 1.17
C ALA A 210 13.63 -8.02 -0.36
N VAL A 211 14.66 -8.45 -1.07
CA VAL A 211 14.70 -8.49 -2.54
C VAL A 211 15.29 -9.81 -3.02
N ARG A 212 15.13 -10.11 -4.31
CA ARG A 212 15.92 -11.17 -4.94
C ARG A 212 17.27 -10.61 -5.36
N GLU A 213 18.34 -11.23 -4.89
CA GLU A 213 19.71 -10.84 -5.22
C GLU A 213 19.92 -10.66 -6.74
N LYS A 214 19.53 -11.67 -7.52
CA LYS A 214 19.64 -11.67 -8.99
C LYS A 214 18.99 -10.50 -9.72
N ASP A 215 18.01 -9.82 -9.11
CA ASP A 215 17.34 -8.69 -9.75
C ASP A 215 18.19 -7.40 -9.60
N PHE A 216 19.24 -7.42 -8.75
CA PHE A 216 20.11 -6.29 -8.41
C PHE A 216 21.62 -6.59 -8.56
N GLU A 217 21.99 -7.69 -9.23
CA GLU A 217 23.39 -8.12 -9.44
C GLU A 217 24.17 -7.24 -10.42
N GLU A 218 23.49 -6.57 -11.37
CA GLU A 218 24.12 -5.75 -12.40
C GLU A 218 24.58 -4.38 -11.86
N ASP A 219 25.43 -3.67 -12.61
CA ASP A 219 25.72 -2.28 -12.28
C ASP A 219 24.48 -1.40 -12.52
N SER A 220 24.25 -0.43 -11.63
CA SER A 220 23.04 0.42 -11.71
C SER A 220 22.96 1.17 -13.04
N THR A 221 24.09 1.54 -13.64
CA THR A 221 24.12 2.23 -14.94
C THR A 221 23.57 1.40 -16.10
N ALA A 222 23.53 0.07 -15.98
CA ALA A 222 22.89 -0.81 -16.97
C ALA A 222 21.37 -0.61 -17.01
N MET A 223 20.76 -0.15 -15.91
CA MET A 223 19.33 0.19 -15.87
C MET A 223 18.99 1.41 -16.72
N LEU A 224 19.98 2.27 -17.00
CA LEU A 224 19.80 3.39 -17.92
C LEU A 224 19.66 2.93 -19.37
N ASP A 225 19.85 1.66 -19.70
CA ASP A 225 19.61 1.15 -21.06
C ASP A 225 18.23 0.48 -21.19
N LYS A 226 17.43 0.49 -20.11
CA LYS A 226 16.11 -0.15 -20.05
C LYS A 226 15.00 0.90 -20.16
N SER A 227 14.35 0.95 -21.32
CA SER A 227 13.30 1.94 -21.64
C SER A 227 11.90 1.55 -21.19
N SER A 228 11.72 0.35 -20.61
CA SER A 228 10.45 -0.12 -20.03
C SER A 228 10.51 -0.14 -18.51
N ALA A 229 9.39 0.08 -17.84
CA ALA A 229 9.30 -0.01 -16.38
C ALA A 229 9.60 -1.44 -15.90
N ILE A 230 10.58 -1.57 -14.99
CA ILE A 230 11.02 -2.87 -14.43
C ILE A 230 10.37 -3.13 -13.06
N TRP A 231 10.30 -2.08 -12.24
CA TRP A 231 9.94 -2.16 -10.83
C TRP A 231 8.44 -1.92 -10.61
N ASP A 232 7.89 -2.45 -9.52
CA ASP A 232 6.58 -2.03 -9.06
C ASP A 232 6.72 -0.89 -8.04
N LEU A 233 6.42 0.35 -8.46
CA LEU A 233 6.53 1.50 -7.56
C LEU A 233 5.53 1.45 -6.40
N HIS A 234 4.50 0.61 -6.48
CA HIS A 234 3.60 0.32 -5.36
C HIS A 234 4.36 -0.17 -4.10
N ASP A 235 5.52 -0.82 -4.27
CA ASP A 235 6.32 -1.32 -3.16
C ASP A 235 6.80 -0.21 -2.20
N PHE A 236 6.87 1.04 -2.67
CA PHE A 236 7.17 2.18 -1.79
C PHE A 236 5.99 2.56 -0.88
N ALA A 237 4.74 2.26 -1.26
CA ALA A 237 3.60 2.35 -0.36
C ALA A 237 3.69 1.30 0.74
N HIS A 238 4.07 0.06 0.39
CA HIS A 238 4.39 -0.99 1.37
C HIS A 238 5.50 -0.56 2.32
N LEU A 239 6.57 0.06 1.81
CA LEU A 239 7.68 0.54 2.63
C LEU A 239 7.24 1.63 3.60
N THR A 240 6.39 2.54 3.14
CA THR A 240 5.84 3.62 3.99
C THR A 240 4.94 3.03 5.08
N ALA A 241 4.06 2.09 4.75
CA ALA A 241 3.21 1.41 5.72
C ALA A 241 4.02 0.62 6.75
N ALA A 242 4.97 -0.21 6.30
CA ALA A 242 5.87 -0.96 7.19
C ALA A 242 6.71 -0.03 8.09
N SER A 243 7.08 1.17 7.61
CA SER A 243 7.81 2.17 8.40
C SER A 243 6.96 2.84 9.48
N LEU A 244 5.62 2.77 9.39
CA LEU A 244 4.73 3.25 10.45
C LEU A 244 4.68 2.27 11.62
N CYS A 245 4.51 0.98 11.34
CA CYS A 245 4.52 -0.09 12.33
C CYS A 245 4.92 -1.43 11.66
N PRO A 246 6.20 -1.84 11.78
CA PRO A 246 6.72 -3.08 11.20
C PRO A 246 5.97 -4.32 11.63
N GLU A 247 5.58 -4.38 12.90
CA GLU A 247 4.94 -5.56 13.49
C GLU A 247 3.59 -5.83 12.82
N MET A 248 2.85 -4.76 12.48
CA MET A 248 1.54 -4.85 11.84
C MET A 248 1.65 -4.94 10.31
N TYR A 249 2.43 -4.04 9.71
CA TYR A 249 2.41 -3.77 8.27
C TYR A 249 3.67 -4.23 7.54
N GLY A 250 4.66 -4.78 8.25
CA GLY A 250 5.83 -5.41 7.65
C GLY A 250 5.50 -6.76 7.04
N SER A 251 6.20 -7.09 5.95
CA SER A 251 6.12 -8.38 5.29
C SER A 251 6.62 -9.48 6.22
N LYS A 252 5.83 -10.54 6.34
CA LYS A 252 6.15 -11.72 7.15
C LYS A 252 6.51 -12.93 6.29
N TYR A 253 6.79 -12.72 5.00
CA TYR A 253 6.92 -13.80 4.02
C TYR A 253 8.06 -14.76 4.36
N PHE A 254 9.22 -14.21 4.69
CA PHE A 254 10.46 -14.97 4.93
C PHE A 254 10.61 -15.39 6.40
N THR A 255 9.91 -14.75 7.33
CA THR A 255 9.91 -15.14 8.75
C THR A 255 8.87 -16.20 9.10
N HIS A 256 7.72 -16.20 8.40
CA HIS A 256 6.56 -17.04 8.75
C HIS A 256 5.93 -17.75 7.54
N LEU A 257 5.61 -17.05 6.43
CA LEU A 257 4.94 -17.69 5.27
C LEU A 257 5.76 -18.86 4.70
N ILE A 258 7.09 -18.73 4.64
CA ILE A 258 8.00 -19.76 4.15
C ILE A 258 7.93 -21.07 4.96
N LYS A 259 7.48 -21.00 6.20
CA LYS A 259 7.32 -22.16 7.10
C LYS A 259 5.95 -22.84 6.93
N LEU A 260 5.01 -22.22 6.21
CA LEU A 260 3.71 -22.83 5.93
C LEU A 260 3.82 -23.90 4.82
N PRO A 261 2.94 -24.92 4.84
CA PRO A 261 2.83 -25.89 3.76
C PRO A 261 2.66 -25.24 2.38
N SER A 262 3.21 -25.87 1.34
CA SER A 262 3.17 -25.37 -0.05
C SER A 262 1.75 -25.09 -0.57
N LYS A 263 0.76 -25.85 -0.10
CA LYS A 263 -0.66 -25.65 -0.44
C LYS A 263 -1.21 -24.32 0.10
N LEU A 264 -0.72 -23.86 1.26
CA LEU A 264 -1.11 -22.57 1.84
C LEU A 264 -0.35 -21.41 1.20
N THR A 265 0.96 -21.59 0.94
CA THR A 265 1.72 -20.53 0.23
C THR A 265 1.22 -20.31 -1.20
N ALA A 266 0.66 -21.35 -1.85
CA ALA A 266 0.00 -21.22 -3.15
C ALA A 266 -1.24 -20.29 -3.14
N LEU A 267 -1.89 -20.10 -1.98
CA LEU A 267 -2.99 -19.13 -1.84
C LEU A 267 -2.51 -17.69 -2.04
N ILE A 268 -1.28 -17.39 -1.65
CA ILE A 268 -0.69 -16.05 -1.81
C ILE A 268 -0.07 -15.92 -3.20
N ARG A 269 0.75 -16.91 -3.59
CA ARG A 269 1.47 -16.91 -4.88
C ARG A 269 0.56 -16.98 -6.11
N SER A 270 -0.69 -17.42 -5.94
CA SER A 270 -1.75 -17.41 -6.95
C SER A 270 -1.33 -18.02 -8.30
N PRO A 271 -0.82 -19.28 -8.33
CA PRO A 271 -0.37 -19.87 -9.58
C PRO A 271 -1.54 -20.07 -10.56
N LYS A 272 -1.27 -19.85 -11.85
CA LYS A 272 -2.24 -19.99 -12.94
C LYS A 272 -3.48 -19.09 -12.77
N MET A 273 -3.38 -17.98 -12.04
CA MET A 273 -4.54 -17.10 -11.80
C MET A 273 -5.19 -16.59 -13.08
N LYS A 274 -4.45 -16.40 -14.18
CA LYS A 274 -4.99 -15.93 -15.47
C LYS A 274 -5.55 -17.03 -16.38
N THR A 275 -5.93 -18.18 -15.82
CA THR A 275 -6.40 -19.35 -16.59
C THR A 275 -7.82 -19.73 -16.18
N ALA A 276 -8.47 -20.59 -16.97
CA ALA A 276 -9.84 -21.04 -16.68
C ALA A 276 -9.94 -21.97 -15.45
N ASP A 277 -8.80 -22.46 -14.92
CA ASP A 277 -8.76 -23.23 -13.68
C ASP A 277 -7.60 -22.75 -12.77
N PRO A 278 -7.75 -21.58 -12.12
CA PRO A 278 -6.80 -21.10 -11.13
C PRO A 278 -6.64 -22.12 -10.01
N THR A 279 -5.40 -22.29 -9.52
CA THR A 279 -5.12 -23.30 -8.50
C THR A 279 -4.29 -22.69 -7.37
N PRO A 280 -4.85 -22.44 -6.17
CA PRO A 280 -6.26 -22.61 -5.77
C PRO A 280 -7.19 -21.51 -6.32
N ARG A 281 -8.48 -21.83 -6.51
CA ARG A 281 -9.50 -20.87 -6.98
C ARG A 281 -9.82 -19.75 -5.99
N CYS A 282 -9.46 -19.92 -4.72
CA CYS A 282 -9.59 -18.91 -3.66
C CYS A 282 -8.29 -18.17 -3.37
N SER A 283 -7.25 -18.32 -4.22
CA SER A 283 -6.01 -17.56 -4.04
C SER A 283 -6.26 -16.05 -4.09
N ASP A 284 -5.47 -15.30 -3.33
CA ASP A 284 -5.61 -13.86 -3.14
C ASP A 284 -5.58 -13.11 -4.47
N GLY A 285 -4.69 -13.50 -5.39
CA GLY A 285 -4.57 -12.93 -6.73
C GLY A 285 -5.73 -13.30 -7.65
N ALA A 286 -6.27 -14.52 -7.58
CA ALA A 286 -7.46 -14.88 -8.37
C ALA A 286 -8.69 -14.07 -7.93
N VAL A 287 -8.95 -14.01 -6.62
CA VAL A 287 -10.10 -13.25 -6.09
C VAL A 287 -9.92 -11.76 -6.36
N PHE A 288 -8.75 -11.19 -6.08
CA PHE A 288 -8.50 -9.77 -6.24
C PHE A 288 -8.43 -9.34 -7.71
N SER A 289 -7.59 -9.97 -8.53
CA SER A 289 -7.32 -9.50 -9.89
C SER A 289 -8.37 -9.93 -10.89
N GLU A 290 -8.97 -11.12 -10.73
CA GLU A 290 -9.83 -11.71 -11.76
C GLU A 290 -11.33 -11.64 -11.42
N LEU A 291 -11.72 -11.87 -10.16
CA LEU A 291 -13.13 -11.90 -9.78
C LEU A 291 -13.66 -10.52 -9.36
N LEU A 292 -12.99 -9.88 -8.39
CA LEU A 292 -13.38 -8.57 -7.88
C LEU A 292 -13.31 -7.46 -8.94
N THR A 293 -12.45 -7.60 -9.96
CA THR A 293 -12.38 -6.63 -11.06
C THR A 293 -13.66 -6.61 -11.87
N VAL A 294 -14.26 -7.78 -12.16
CA VAL A 294 -15.52 -7.85 -12.91
C VAL A 294 -16.65 -7.27 -12.08
N LEU A 295 -16.79 -7.73 -10.82
CA LEU A 295 -17.81 -7.22 -9.91
C LEU A 295 -17.75 -5.69 -9.76
N PHE A 296 -16.56 -5.14 -9.48
CA PHE A 296 -16.39 -3.68 -9.37
C PHE A 296 -16.80 -2.96 -10.64
N THR A 297 -16.37 -3.46 -11.80
CA THR A 297 -16.66 -2.81 -13.09
C THR A 297 -18.16 -2.81 -13.35
N SER A 298 -18.84 -3.94 -13.15
CA SER A 298 -20.29 -4.05 -13.32
C SER A 298 -21.06 -3.09 -12.41
N GLU A 299 -20.67 -2.97 -11.13
CA GLU A 299 -21.32 -2.05 -10.19
C GLU A 299 -21.10 -0.57 -10.59
N ILE A 300 -19.87 -0.19 -10.99
CA ILE A 300 -19.59 1.19 -11.42
C ILE A 300 -20.33 1.53 -12.71
N GLU A 301 -20.40 0.62 -13.68
CA GLU A 301 -21.17 0.84 -14.91
C GLU A 301 -22.67 0.97 -14.62
N ALA A 302 -23.22 0.19 -13.69
CA ALA A 302 -24.61 0.33 -13.26
C ALA A 302 -24.88 1.69 -12.58
N VAL A 303 -23.92 2.22 -11.82
CA VAL A 303 -24.00 3.59 -11.28
C VAL A 303 -23.97 4.63 -12.41
N GLN A 304 -23.11 4.46 -13.41
CA GLN A 304 -23.04 5.36 -14.57
C GLN A 304 -24.33 5.35 -15.41
N ARG A 305 -24.99 4.20 -15.52
CA ARG A 305 -26.31 4.06 -16.16
C ARG A 305 -27.48 4.49 -15.26
N ALA A 306 -27.21 4.98 -14.05
CA ALA A 306 -28.20 5.36 -13.03
C ALA A 306 -29.15 4.22 -12.59
N GLU A 307 -28.76 2.96 -12.80
CA GLU A 307 -29.49 1.76 -12.37
C GLU A 307 -29.28 1.47 -10.88
N LYS A 308 -28.12 1.86 -10.34
CA LYS A 308 -27.73 1.70 -8.94
C LYS A 308 -27.23 3.00 -8.35
N LYS A 309 -27.29 3.11 -7.02
CA LYS A 309 -26.68 4.19 -6.25
C LYS A 309 -25.79 3.58 -5.19
N HIS A 310 -24.52 3.96 -5.22
CA HIS A 310 -23.54 3.54 -4.23
C HIS A 310 -22.90 4.73 -3.54
N THR A 311 -22.56 4.50 -2.28
CA THR A 311 -21.51 5.22 -1.56
C THR A 311 -20.26 4.35 -1.58
N TYR A 312 -19.08 4.89 -1.25
CA TYR A 312 -17.88 4.04 -1.12
C TYR A 312 -18.11 2.86 -0.16
N VAL A 313 -18.83 3.08 0.94
CA VAL A 313 -19.15 2.06 1.94
C VAL A 313 -20.10 1.01 1.37
N SER A 314 -21.20 1.41 0.74
CA SER A 314 -22.17 0.43 0.22
C SER A 314 -21.63 -0.35 -0.97
N LEU A 315 -20.74 0.25 -1.79
CA LEU A 315 -20.03 -0.46 -2.84
C LEU A 315 -19.11 -1.55 -2.25
N VAL A 316 -18.30 -1.19 -1.24
CA VAL A 316 -17.43 -2.15 -0.54
C VAL A 316 -18.23 -3.30 0.06
N ASP A 317 -19.35 -3.01 0.71
CA ASP A 317 -20.21 -4.03 1.32
C ASP A 317 -20.84 -4.96 0.28
N THR A 318 -21.36 -4.42 -0.82
CA THR A 318 -21.95 -5.20 -1.93
C THR A 318 -20.93 -6.17 -2.52
N LEU A 319 -19.73 -5.66 -2.87
CA LEU A 319 -18.66 -6.50 -3.41
C LEU A 319 -18.18 -7.57 -2.39
N ALA A 320 -18.15 -7.22 -1.11
CA ALA A 320 -17.75 -8.14 -0.05
C ALA A 320 -18.74 -9.28 0.16
N GLU A 321 -20.05 -9.01 0.02
CA GLU A 321 -21.11 -10.00 0.09
C GLU A 321 -20.96 -11.07 -0.99
N ASP A 322 -20.80 -10.65 -2.25
CA ASP A 322 -20.62 -11.56 -3.39
C ASP A 322 -19.35 -12.43 -3.24
N VAL A 323 -18.24 -11.82 -2.81
CA VAL A 323 -16.99 -12.55 -2.57
C VAL A 323 -17.13 -13.51 -1.39
N ALA A 324 -17.80 -13.12 -0.30
CA ALA A 324 -18.02 -14.00 0.84
C ALA A 324 -18.86 -15.22 0.45
N ASP A 325 -19.92 -15.04 -0.36
CA ASP A 325 -20.73 -16.15 -0.85
C ASP A 325 -19.97 -17.05 -1.82
N TYR A 326 -19.11 -16.49 -2.68
CA TYR A 326 -18.21 -17.27 -3.52
C TYR A 326 -17.24 -18.13 -2.70
N LEU A 327 -16.59 -17.54 -1.69
CA LEU A 327 -15.63 -18.24 -0.81
C LEU A 327 -16.32 -19.34 0.01
N MET A 328 -17.61 -19.18 0.33
CA MET A 328 -18.43 -20.20 0.98
C MET A 328 -19.04 -21.21 -0.01
N GLY A 329 -18.73 -21.14 -1.30
CA GLY A 329 -19.21 -22.07 -2.33
C GLY A 329 -20.69 -21.90 -2.70
N LYS A 330 -21.30 -20.77 -2.34
CA LYS A 330 -22.73 -20.51 -2.54
C LYS A 330 -23.07 -19.94 -3.91
N CYS A 331 -22.15 -19.19 -4.52
CA CYS A 331 -22.34 -18.59 -5.85
C CYS A 331 -21.14 -18.86 -6.76
N GLU A 332 -21.30 -18.48 -8.03
CA GLU A 332 -20.23 -18.46 -9.03
C GLU A 332 -19.92 -17.02 -9.41
N LEU A 333 -18.66 -16.72 -9.69
CA LEU A 333 -18.22 -15.38 -10.12
C LEU A 333 -17.52 -15.47 -11.48
N GLN A 334 -17.76 -14.48 -12.33
CA GLN A 334 -17.13 -14.42 -13.64
C GLN A 334 -15.63 -14.09 -13.51
N HIS A 335 -14.81 -14.84 -14.22
CA HIS A 335 -13.37 -14.62 -14.30
C HIS A 335 -13.02 -13.62 -15.40
N LEU A 336 -12.37 -12.50 -15.06
CA LEU A 336 -12.01 -11.43 -15.99
C LEU A 336 -11.33 -11.94 -17.27
N THR A 337 -10.20 -12.63 -17.13
CA THR A 337 -9.38 -13.00 -18.30
C THR A 337 -10.04 -14.02 -19.23
N THR A 338 -10.87 -14.91 -18.71
CA THR A 338 -11.39 -16.07 -19.48
C THR A 338 -12.89 -16.00 -19.75
N GLY A 339 -13.62 -15.11 -19.06
CA GLY A 339 -15.07 -15.02 -19.11
C GLY A 339 -15.81 -16.19 -18.43
N VAL A 340 -15.08 -17.21 -17.95
CA VAL A 340 -15.67 -18.42 -17.35
C VAL A 340 -16.23 -18.11 -15.97
N MET A 341 -17.39 -18.69 -15.64
CA MET A 341 -17.94 -18.68 -14.30
C MET A 341 -17.17 -19.66 -13.41
N LEU A 342 -16.53 -19.14 -12.37
CA LEU A 342 -15.82 -19.95 -11.39
C LEU A 342 -16.67 -20.17 -10.16
N LYS A 343 -16.66 -21.41 -9.69
CA LYS A 343 -17.18 -21.82 -8.38
C LYS A 343 -16.04 -22.33 -7.49
N ALA A 344 -16.08 -21.98 -6.21
CA ALA A 344 -15.23 -22.63 -5.22
C ALA A 344 -15.62 -24.13 -5.11
N LYS A 345 -14.62 -25.02 -5.19
CA LYS A 345 -14.88 -26.48 -5.15
C LYS A 345 -15.42 -26.94 -3.79
N LYS A 346 -15.03 -26.24 -2.72
CA LYS A 346 -15.48 -26.41 -1.34
C LYS A 346 -15.48 -25.02 -0.67
N PRO A 347 -16.27 -24.82 0.38
CA PRO A 347 -16.11 -23.65 1.25
C PRO A 347 -14.67 -23.53 1.72
N ILE A 348 -14.19 -22.29 1.84
CA ILE A 348 -12.86 -22.02 2.38
C ILE A 348 -12.73 -22.53 3.83
N SER A 349 -11.59 -23.13 4.17
CA SER A 349 -11.33 -23.57 5.56
C SER A 349 -10.79 -22.43 6.43
N ALA A 350 -10.87 -22.58 7.76
CA ALA A 350 -10.37 -21.57 8.71
C ALA A 350 -8.87 -21.30 8.52
N VAL A 351 -8.07 -22.34 8.28
CA VAL A 351 -6.62 -22.23 8.01
C VAL A 351 -6.34 -21.47 6.71
N GLN A 352 -7.11 -21.73 5.65
CA GLN A 352 -6.97 -21.01 4.39
C GLN A 352 -7.35 -19.52 4.56
N LEU A 353 -8.44 -19.25 5.27
CA LEU A 353 -8.89 -17.90 5.57
C LEU A 353 -7.84 -17.13 6.40
N ALA A 354 -7.33 -17.71 7.47
CA ALA A 354 -6.29 -17.11 8.31
C ALA A 354 -5.00 -16.83 7.53
N THR A 355 -4.62 -17.73 6.62
CA THR A 355 -3.48 -17.52 5.71
C THR A 355 -3.67 -16.28 4.84
N LEU A 356 -4.85 -16.14 4.23
CA LEU A 356 -5.18 -15.04 3.32
C LEU A 356 -5.35 -13.70 4.06
N VAL A 357 -5.97 -13.70 5.24
CA VAL A 357 -6.22 -12.49 6.04
C VAL A 357 -4.90 -11.80 6.42
N GLN A 358 -3.89 -12.56 6.85
CA GLN A 358 -2.58 -12.02 7.18
C GLN A 358 -1.90 -11.34 5.99
N ASN A 359 -2.05 -11.89 4.78
CA ASN A 359 -1.56 -11.26 3.56
C ASN A 359 -2.38 -10.01 3.21
N LYS A 360 -3.70 -10.08 3.37
CA LYS A 360 -4.58 -8.95 3.05
C LYS A 360 -4.30 -7.72 3.90
N ALA A 361 -3.90 -7.92 5.15
CA ALA A 361 -3.50 -6.82 6.04
C ALA A 361 -2.26 -6.07 5.53
N TYR A 362 -1.33 -6.76 4.87
CA TYR A 362 -0.16 -6.17 4.22
C TYR A 362 -0.57 -5.37 2.96
N GLU A 363 -1.36 -5.99 2.08
CA GLU A 363 -1.79 -5.40 0.82
C GLU A 363 -2.72 -4.18 0.99
N LEU A 364 -3.71 -4.26 1.88
CA LEU A 364 -4.69 -3.19 2.04
C LEU A 364 -4.06 -1.91 2.59
N THR A 365 -3.18 -2.02 3.59
CA THR A 365 -2.59 -0.82 4.23
C THR A 365 -1.69 -0.06 3.27
N ALA A 366 -1.00 -0.75 2.37
CA ALA A 366 -0.28 -0.14 1.25
C ALA A 366 -1.25 0.55 0.27
N SER A 367 -2.34 -0.11 -0.15
CA SER A 367 -3.33 0.51 -1.05
C SER A 367 -4.00 1.76 -0.45
N GLU A 368 -4.18 1.82 0.87
CA GLU A 368 -4.70 3.00 1.55
C GLU A 368 -3.66 4.14 1.53
N ILE A 369 -2.42 3.84 1.96
CA ILE A 369 -1.37 4.86 2.09
C ILE A 369 -0.86 5.39 0.76
N GLU A 370 -1.09 4.67 -0.34
CA GLU A 370 -0.73 5.06 -1.71
C GLU A 370 -1.03 6.52 -2.00
N GLN A 371 -2.24 7.02 -1.67
CA GLN A 371 -2.65 8.40 -1.96
C GLN A 371 -1.75 9.46 -1.31
N ARG A 372 -0.93 9.07 -0.32
CA ARG A 372 0.04 9.92 0.39
C ARG A 372 1.44 9.79 -0.19
N VAL A 373 1.71 8.81 -1.04
CA VAL A 373 3.03 8.47 -1.56
C VAL A 373 3.12 8.71 -3.06
N MET A 374 2.06 8.38 -3.80
CA MET A 374 2.00 8.38 -5.26
C MET A 374 0.55 8.55 -5.74
N THR A 375 0.35 8.65 -7.05
CA THR A 375 -0.99 8.59 -7.67
C THR A 375 -1.07 7.35 -8.56
N ARG A 376 -2.10 6.53 -8.34
CA ARG A 376 -2.34 5.34 -9.15
C ARG A 376 -3.07 5.69 -10.44
N GLY A 377 -2.44 5.31 -11.56
CA GLY A 377 -3.01 5.41 -12.91
C GLY A 377 -3.50 4.06 -13.43
N GLY A 378 -3.73 4.01 -14.74
CA GLY A 378 -4.15 2.82 -15.46
C GLY A 378 -3.08 2.27 -16.40
N PRO A 379 -3.36 1.17 -17.12
CA PRO A 379 -2.58 0.80 -18.30
C PRO A 379 -2.46 1.97 -19.28
N VAL A 380 -1.38 2.03 -20.06
CA VAL A 380 -1.22 3.03 -21.12
C VAL A 380 -2.35 2.92 -22.14
N GLY A 381 -2.98 4.04 -22.48
CA GLY A 381 -4.10 4.14 -23.41
C GLY A 381 -5.48 3.83 -22.81
N ASP A 382 -5.57 3.51 -21.51
CA ASP A 382 -6.87 3.31 -20.87
C ASP A 382 -7.54 4.67 -20.61
N SER A 383 -8.67 4.93 -21.28
CA SER A 383 -9.38 6.21 -21.23
C SER A 383 -9.94 6.57 -19.84
N ARG A 384 -9.93 5.62 -18.89
CA ARG A 384 -10.32 5.87 -17.49
C ARG A 384 -9.18 6.45 -16.66
N ASP A 385 -7.94 6.43 -17.17
CA ASP A 385 -6.81 7.14 -16.60
C ASP A 385 -6.82 8.58 -17.10
N GLU A 386 -7.50 9.44 -16.34
CA GLU A 386 -7.67 10.86 -16.68
C GLU A 386 -6.35 11.64 -16.79
N LEU A 387 -5.24 11.10 -16.29
CA LEU A 387 -3.92 11.72 -16.37
C LEU A 387 -3.19 11.36 -17.66
N ASP A 388 -3.47 10.20 -18.25
CA ASP A 388 -2.66 9.62 -19.33
C ASP A 388 -2.66 10.52 -20.58
N SER A 389 -3.84 11.06 -20.93
CA SER A 389 -4.03 11.93 -22.09
C SER A 389 -3.60 13.39 -21.87
N ARG A 390 -3.19 13.76 -20.65
CA ARG A 390 -2.81 15.13 -20.29
C ARG A 390 -1.31 15.35 -20.49
N SER A 391 -0.93 16.56 -20.87
CA SER A 391 0.46 16.99 -20.82
C SER A 391 0.99 17.00 -19.36
N PRO A 392 2.31 16.90 -19.14
CA PRO A 392 2.89 16.96 -17.80
C PRO A 392 2.45 18.16 -16.95
N LEU A 393 2.38 19.36 -17.55
CA LEU A 393 1.87 20.56 -16.86
C LEU A 393 0.40 20.41 -16.45
N GLU A 394 -0.43 19.89 -17.36
CA GLU A 394 -1.85 19.66 -17.08
C GLU A 394 -2.07 18.58 -16.02
N ARG A 395 -1.20 17.57 -15.94
CA ARG A 395 -1.21 16.57 -14.86
C ARG A 395 -0.94 17.25 -13.51
N ILE A 396 0.08 18.10 -13.41
CA ILE A 396 0.38 18.87 -12.19
C ILE A 396 -0.81 19.74 -11.79
N ARG A 397 -1.33 20.54 -12.73
CA ARG A 397 -2.49 21.42 -12.47
C ARG A 397 -3.72 20.63 -12.05
N PHE A 398 -4.02 19.53 -12.72
CA PHE A 398 -5.15 18.69 -12.39
C PHE A 398 -5.02 18.11 -10.98
N LEU A 399 -3.87 17.49 -10.65
CA LEU A 399 -3.65 16.90 -9.33
C LEU A 399 -3.62 17.93 -8.20
N ALA A 400 -3.07 19.12 -8.44
CA ALA A 400 -3.04 20.21 -7.45
C ALA A 400 -4.46 20.63 -7.00
N HIS A 401 -5.44 20.58 -7.91
CA HIS A 401 -6.81 21.00 -7.67
C HIS A 401 -7.79 19.85 -7.40
N CYS A 402 -7.42 18.62 -7.76
CA CYS A 402 -8.25 17.43 -7.58
C CYS A 402 -8.42 17.07 -6.10
N ARG A 403 -9.67 16.92 -5.66
CA ARG A 403 -10.07 16.53 -4.30
C ARG A 403 -10.94 15.28 -4.28
N ARG A 404 -10.87 14.46 -5.32
CA ARG A 404 -11.51 13.14 -5.39
C ARG A 404 -10.51 12.05 -5.70
N TRP A 405 -10.88 10.81 -5.45
CA TRP A 405 -10.19 9.67 -6.03
C TRP A 405 -10.41 9.57 -7.56
N LEU A 406 -9.37 9.14 -8.25
CA LEU A 406 -9.40 8.76 -9.67
C LEU A 406 -9.84 7.31 -9.81
N TYR A 407 -10.25 6.93 -11.03
CA TYR A 407 -10.81 5.60 -11.31
C TYR A 407 -9.98 4.45 -10.73
N PHE A 408 -8.68 4.46 -10.99
CA PHE A 408 -7.80 3.36 -10.59
C PHE A 408 -7.48 3.34 -9.10
N GLU A 409 -7.50 4.50 -8.42
CA GLU A 409 -7.40 4.59 -6.96
C GLU A 409 -8.65 4.00 -6.30
N VAL A 410 -9.85 4.43 -6.74
CA VAL A 410 -11.12 3.87 -6.25
C VAL A 410 -11.15 2.37 -6.48
N ARG A 411 -10.87 1.93 -7.70
CA ARG A 411 -10.89 0.50 -8.06
C ARG A 411 -10.00 -0.32 -7.14
N ASN A 412 -8.75 0.08 -6.95
CA ASN A 412 -7.81 -0.73 -6.18
C ASN A 412 -8.20 -0.77 -4.70
N THR A 413 -8.43 0.39 -4.09
CA THR A 413 -8.70 0.50 -2.65
C THR A 413 -10.06 -0.10 -2.28
N THR A 414 -11.13 0.14 -3.06
CA THR A 414 -12.45 -0.48 -2.84
C THR A 414 -12.36 -2.00 -2.93
N LYS A 415 -11.61 -2.55 -3.90
CA LYS A 415 -11.44 -4.01 -4.00
C LYS A 415 -10.68 -4.58 -2.80
N HIS A 416 -9.60 -3.94 -2.33
CA HIS A 416 -8.88 -4.43 -1.15
C HIS A 416 -9.76 -4.38 0.10
N ARG A 417 -10.53 -3.30 0.29
CA ARG A 417 -11.48 -3.16 1.40
C ARG A 417 -12.56 -4.23 1.34
N ALA A 418 -13.18 -4.42 0.17
CA ALA A 418 -14.20 -5.44 -0.04
C ALA A 418 -13.65 -6.84 0.25
N HIS A 419 -12.42 -7.13 -0.17
CA HIS A 419 -11.78 -8.41 0.06
C HIS A 419 -11.52 -8.66 1.55
N LYS A 420 -11.00 -7.68 2.29
CA LYS A 420 -10.84 -7.78 3.77
C LYS A 420 -12.20 -7.96 4.46
N LEU A 421 -13.22 -7.21 4.04
CA LEU A 421 -14.57 -7.30 4.60
C LEU A 421 -15.22 -8.66 4.29
N ALA A 422 -15.01 -9.22 3.10
CA ALA A 422 -15.47 -10.55 2.76
C ALA A 422 -14.87 -11.60 3.70
N TYR A 423 -13.56 -11.51 3.98
CA TYR A 423 -12.92 -12.40 4.95
C TYR A 423 -13.51 -12.29 6.36
N LYS A 424 -13.82 -11.07 6.82
CA LYS A 424 -14.53 -10.84 8.08
C LYS A 424 -15.91 -11.52 8.08
N LYS A 425 -16.72 -11.28 7.04
CA LYS A 425 -18.07 -11.86 6.90
C LYS A 425 -18.02 -13.39 6.84
N VAL A 426 -17.05 -13.98 6.15
CA VAL A 426 -16.83 -15.43 6.12
C VAL A 426 -16.53 -15.94 7.53
N ALA A 427 -15.60 -15.33 8.27
CA ALA A 427 -15.27 -15.76 9.63
C ALA A 427 -16.48 -15.67 10.57
N GLU A 428 -17.25 -14.59 10.51
CA GLU A 428 -18.48 -14.41 11.30
C GLU A 428 -19.55 -15.46 10.94
N ARG A 429 -19.75 -15.76 9.65
CA ARG A 429 -20.67 -16.80 9.18
C ARG A 429 -20.26 -18.19 9.63
N MET A 430 -18.96 -18.52 9.55
CA MET A 430 -18.45 -19.81 10.01
C MET A 430 -18.66 -19.95 11.52
N LEU A 431 -18.38 -18.93 12.33
CA LEU A 431 -18.62 -18.99 13.78
C LEU A 431 -20.10 -19.11 14.14
N ALA A 432 -21.00 -18.51 13.35
CA ALA A 432 -22.44 -18.56 13.55
C ALA A 432 -23.07 -19.90 13.13
N GLN A 433 -22.38 -20.71 12.33
CA GLN A 433 -22.78 -22.10 12.09
C GLN A 433 -22.65 -22.87 13.42
N GLY A 434 -23.76 -23.46 13.87
CA GLY A 434 -23.85 -24.16 15.15
C GLY A 434 -22.95 -25.40 15.22
N ASP A 435 -23.10 -26.20 16.28
CA ASP A 435 -22.35 -27.46 16.44
C ASP A 435 -22.93 -28.59 15.57
N ASP A 436 -23.04 -28.37 14.27
CA ASP A 436 -23.40 -29.41 13.28
C ASP A 436 -22.21 -30.33 12.94
N GLY A 437 -21.07 -30.15 13.61
CA GLY A 437 -19.83 -30.91 13.41
C GLY A 437 -18.99 -30.45 12.21
N SER A 438 -19.37 -29.37 11.53
CA SER A 438 -18.64 -28.86 10.35
C SER A 438 -17.36 -28.09 10.66
N ILE A 439 -17.23 -27.55 11.90
CA ILE A 439 -16.06 -26.81 12.38
C ILE A 439 -15.58 -27.34 13.72
N THR A 440 -14.27 -27.51 13.86
CA THR A 440 -13.65 -28.00 15.10
C THR A 440 -13.48 -26.89 16.13
N ASN A 441 -13.18 -27.23 17.39
CA ASN A 441 -12.83 -26.23 18.41
C ASN A 441 -11.60 -25.40 17.99
N ASP A 442 -10.61 -26.05 17.37
CA ASP A 442 -9.41 -25.42 16.84
C ASP A 442 -9.75 -24.41 15.74
N ASP A 443 -10.68 -24.76 14.84
CA ASP A 443 -11.20 -23.82 13.84
C ASP A 443 -11.87 -22.62 14.52
N ARG A 444 -12.70 -22.84 15.56
CA ARG A 444 -13.36 -21.75 16.30
C ARG A 444 -12.35 -20.80 16.96
N VAL A 445 -11.26 -21.33 17.53
CA VAL A 445 -10.18 -20.50 18.12
C VAL A 445 -9.47 -19.70 17.03
N LEU A 446 -9.10 -20.35 15.92
CA LEU A 446 -8.42 -19.68 14.81
C LEU A 446 -9.30 -18.59 14.17
N LEU A 447 -10.60 -18.83 14.02
CA LEU A 447 -11.55 -17.84 13.49
C LEU A 447 -11.71 -16.63 14.41
N LYS A 448 -11.62 -16.80 15.73
CA LYS A 448 -11.58 -15.68 16.68
C LYS A 448 -10.31 -14.85 16.48
N HIS A 449 -9.14 -15.49 16.40
CA HIS A 449 -7.89 -14.80 16.10
C HIS A 449 -7.93 -14.06 14.75
N VAL A 450 -8.60 -14.61 13.74
CA VAL A 450 -8.83 -13.92 12.46
C VAL A 450 -9.60 -12.62 12.67
N LEU A 451 -10.69 -12.64 13.46
CA LEU A 451 -11.48 -11.45 13.75
C LEU A 451 -10.68 -10.43 14.56
N ASP A 452 -9.95 -10.88 15.58
CA ASP A 452 -9.07 -10.04 16.41
C ASP A 452 -8.03 -9.35 15.52
N HIS A 453 -7.39 -10.08 14.60
CA HIS A 453 -6.43 -9.55 13.64
C HIS A 453 -7.07 -8.50 12.71
N ILE A 454 -8.25 -8.78 12.16
CA ILE A 454 -8.97 -7.86 11.26
C ILE A 454 -9.32 -6.55 11.96
N ARG A 455 -9.70 -6.64 13.24
CA ARG A 455 -10.13 -5.53 14.11
C ARG A 455 -8.99 -4.85 14.85
N TYR A 456 -7.76 -5.35 14.70
CA TYR A 456 -6.58 -4.93 15.46
C TYR A 456 -6.77 -5.04 16.98
N GLU A 457 -7.54 -6.02 17.48
CA GLU A 457 -7.74 -6.17 18.92
C GLU A 457 -6.40 -6.45 19.64
N GLY A 458 -6.13 -5.70 20.72
CA GLY A 458 -4.93 -5.86 21.55
C GLY A 458 -3.65 -5.23 21.01
N TRP A 459 -3.69 -4.53 19.87
CA TRP A 459 -2.49 -3.97 19.23
C TRP A 459 -1.62 -3.09 20.15
N ASP A 460 -2.24 -2.31 21.03
CA ASP A 460 -1.55 -1.42 21.99
C ASP A 460 -0.85 -2.15 23.15
N SER A 461 -1.24 -3.39 23.47
CA SER A 461 -0.85 -4.06 24.73
C SER A 461 -0.11 -5.38 24.56
N LYS A 462 -0.33 -6.09 23.44
CA LYS A 462 0.22 -7.43 23.19
C LYS A 462 0.86 -7.58 21.79
N GLY A 463 0.84 -6.53 20.98
CA GLY A 463 1.10 -6.64 19.54
C GLY A 463 -0.05 -7.35 18.81
N VAL A 464 -0.11 -7.20 17.49
CA VAL A 464 -1.16 -7.86 16.67
C VAL A 464 -0.84 -9.35 16.52
N VAL A 465 -1.87 -10.19 16.62
CA VAL A 465 -1.77 -11.64 16.41
C VAL A 465 -1.18 -11.94 15.03
N ASN A 466 -0.11 -12.74 14.99
CA ASN A 466 0.47 -13.25 13.75
C ASN A 466 -0.21 -14.57 13.38
N LEU A 467 -1.14 -14.51 12.44
CA LEU A 467 -1.96 -15.67 12.08
C LEU A 467 -1.15 -16.81 11.47
N TRP A 468 -0.07 -16.50 10.75
CA TRP A 468 0.80 -17.55 10.20
C TRP A 468 1.57 -18.28 11.29
N GLN A 469 2.01 -17.58 12.33
CA GLN A 469 2.61 -18.23 13.50
C GLN A 469 1.60 -19.13 14.21
N THR A 470 0.37 -18.64 14.44
CA THR A 470 -0.71 -19.45 15.03
C THR A 470 -0.95 -20.75 14.27
N ILE A 471 -0.98 -20.72 12.93
CA ILE A 471 -1.14 -21.93 12.09
C ILE A 471 0.05 -22.89 12.29
N ILE A 472 1.27 -22.37 12.41
CA ILE A 472 2.48 -23.20 12.62
C ILE A 472 2.40 -23.89 13.98
N ASP A 473 2.01 -23.17 15.03
CA ASP A 473 1.93 -23.68 16.39
C ASP A 473 0.89 -24.81 16.49
N MET A 474 -0.32 -24.61 15.94
CA MET A 474 -1.38 -25.63 15.91
C MET A 474 -0.97 -26.92 15.18
N ASN A 475 -0.22 -26.80 14.08
CA ASN A 475 0.27 -27.97 13.35
C ASN A 475 1.37 -28.72 14.13
N THR A 476 2.16 -28.01 14.93
CA THR A 476 3.24 -28.60 15.73
C THR A 476 2.68 -29.37 16.92
N GLU A 477 1.68 -28.80 17.60
CA GLU A 477 0.99 -29.46 18.73
C GLU A 477 0.24 -30.73 18.30
N SER A 478 -0.38 -30.71 17.11
CA SER A 478 -1.07 -31.88 16.53
C SER A 478 -0.11 -33.05 16.24
N GLN A 479 1.13 -32.76 15.84
CA GLN A 479 2.17 -33.76 15.58
C GLN A 479 2.78 -34.31 16.88
N ALA A 480 2.88 -33.49 17.92
CA ALA A 480 3.36 -33.93 19.24
C ALA A 480 2.34 -34.81 19.96
N ALA A 481 1.04 -34.63 19.72
CA ALA A 481 -0.04 -35.45 20.31
C ALA A 481 -0.23 -36.82 19.61
N THR A 482 0.46 -37.08 18.50
CA THR A 482 0.38 -38.33 17.73
C THR A 482 1.62 -39.21 17.85
N LEU A 483 2.59 -38.80 18.66
CA LEU A 483 3.78 -39.55 19.09
C LEU A 483 3.63 -39.95 20.55
#